data_AF-A0A117EBS3-F1
#
_entry.id   AF-A0A117EBS3-F1
#
_cell.length_a   1.000
_cell.length_b   1.000
_cell.length_c   1.000
_cell.angle_alpha   90.00
_cell.angle_beta   90.00
_cell.angle_gamma   90.00
#
_symmetry.space_group_name_H-M   'P 1'
#
loop_
_entity.id
_entity.type
_entity.pdbx_description
1 polymer ?
#
loop_
_entity_poly.entity_id
_entity_poly.type
_entity_poly.pdbx_seq_one_letter_code
_entity_poly.pdbx_strand_id
1 'polypeptide(L)'
;MPPCLDVYVWVPRCTPDVFRTFVDRHVDTADPGDERLRAFVRTHVMGEPYEGDAEALAELRPGDGSGDGFALYVRARAFHGAVIAPTHDGAAVLGLSIDDPDGSPRTRDTARRLLDRLRREFSAPAGIAGVELPPPRTRTEWEEEPVELRVGRVPPGPVHPAGPRGQGGSGRDGE
;
A
#
# COMPACT_ATOMS: atom_id res chain seq x y z
N MET A 1 19.31 11.08 8.19
CA MET A 1 18.38 10.33 9.04
C MET A 1 18.98 8.96 9.26
N PRO A 2 18.84 8.38 10.45
CA PRO A 2 19.17 6.96 10.64
C PRO A 2 18.31 6.11 9.70
N PRO A 3 18.81 4.95 9.24
CA PRO A 3 18.03 4.09 8.38
C PRO A 3 16.76 3.61 9.11
N CYS A 4 15.63 3.65 8.41
CA CYS A 4 14.37 3.08 8.89
C CYS A 4 14.24 1.62 8.42
N LEU A 5 13.67 0.78 9.28
CA LEU A 5 13.18 -0.54 8.89
C LEU A 5 11.68 -0.45 8.66
N ASP A 6 11.26 -0.49 7.40
CA ASP A 6 9.87 -0.36 6.99
C ASP A 6 9.17 -1.71 7.02
N VAL A 7 7.94 -1.71 7.54
CA VAL A 7 7.11 -2.90 7.70
C VAL A 7 5.80 -2.69 6.96
N TYR A 8 5.53 -3.51 5.94
CA TYR A 8 4.35 -3.38 5.09
C TYR A 8 3.48 -4.63 5.11
N VAL A 9 2.17 -4.43 4.96
CA VAL A 9 1.18 -5.48 4.72
C VAL A 9 0.38 -5.22 3.45
N TRP A 10 0.10 -6.29 2.71
CA TRP A 10 -0.72 -6.22 1.49
C TRP A 10 -2.19 -6.47 1.84
N VAL A 11 -3.05 -5.48 1.62
CA VAL A 11 -4.50 -5.60 1.83
C VAL A 11 -5.19 -5.76 0.47
N PRO A 12 -5.70 -6.97 0.11
CA PRO A 12 -6.18 -7.25 -1.25
C PRO A 12 -7.43 -6.47 -1.67
N ARG A 13 -8.24 -6.02 -0.73
CA ARG A 13 -9.44 -5.23 -0.98
C ARG A 13 -9.42 -4.03 -0.06
N CYS A 14 -9.06 -2.88 -0.62
CA CYS A 14 -9.08 -1.68 0.18
C CYS A 14 -10.49 -1.08 0.22
N THR A 15 -11.01 -0.91 1.42
CA THR A 15 -12.31 -0.26 1.66
C THR A 15 -12.10 0.99 2.50
N PRO A 16 -13.03 1.96 2.48
CA PRO A 16 -12.94 3.14 3.34
C PRO A 16 -12.72 2.80 4.82
N ASP A 17 -13.32 1.70 5.30
CA ASP A 17 -13.18 1.22 6.67
C ASP A 17 -11.76 0.74 7.01
N VAL A 18 -11.05 0.15 6.05
CA VAL A 18 -9.64 -0.26 6.22
C VAL A 18 -8.77 0.97 6.43
N PHE A 19 -8.91 1.98 5.56
CA PHE A 19 -8.17 3.23 5.68
C PHE A 19 -8.51 3.97 6.97
N ARG A 20 -9.81 4.08 7.31
CA ARG A 20 -10.25 4.67 8.59
C ARG A 20 -9.58 3.98 9.77
N THR A 21 -9.63 2.66 9.80
CA THR A 21 -9.06 1.87 10.91
C THR A 21 -7.55 2.09 11.01
N PHE A 22 -6.83 2.15 9.88
CA PHE A 22 -5.40 2.39 9.89
C PHE A 22 -5.05 3.80 10.38
N VAL A 23 -5.74 4.81 9.86
CA VAL A 23 -5.56 6.22 10.26
C VAL A 23 -5.85 6.41 11.75
N ASP A 24 -6.99 5.91 12.23
CA ASP A 24 -7.42 6.09 13.62
C ASP A 24 -6.45 5.47 14.62
N ARG A 25 -5.87 4.30 14.29
CA ARG A 25 -5.04 3.52 15.21
C ARG A 25 -3.57 3.89 15.17
N HIS A 26 -3.04 4.23 14.00
CA HIS A 26 -1.59 4.30 13.79
C HIS A 26 -1.10 5.68 13.39
N VAL A 27 -1.93 6.54 12.78
CA VAL A 27 -1.50 7.86 12.28
C VAL A 27 -1.72 8.93 13.35
N ASP A 28 -0.74 9.83 13.51
CA ASP A 28 -0.92 11.04 14.30
C ASP A 28 -1.74 12.06 13.50
N THR A 29 -3.05 12.06 13.71
CA THR A 29 -3.96 12.96 12.98
C THR A 29 -3.91 14.40 13.50
N ALA A 30 -3.33 14.64 14.67
CA ALA A 30 -3.17 15.99 15.22
C ALA A 30 -1.97 16.70 14.57
N ASP A 31 -0.89 15.95 14.33
CA ASP A 31 0.31 16.44 13.61
C ASP A 31 0.82 15.38 12.63
N PRO A 32 0.19 15.24 11.44
CA PRO A 32 0.52 14.17 10.51
C PRO A 32 1.81 14.40 9.73
N GLY A 33 2.42 15.59 9.80
CA GLY A 33 3.61 15.95 9.01
C GLY A 33 3.34 16.22 7.52
N ASP A 34 2.34 15.57 6.90
CA ASP A 34 1.87 15.85 5.54
C ASP A 34 0.40 16.27 5.54
N GLU A 35 0.13 17.50 5.10
CA GLU A 35 -1.22 18.08 5.09
C GLU A 35 -2.18 17.36 4.13
N ARG A 36 -1.64 16.66 3.13
CA ARG A 36 -2.42 15.89 2.15
C ARG A 36 -3.14 14.69 2.76
N LEU A 37 -2.83 14.32 4.01
CA LEU A 37 -3.65 13.38 4.78
C LEU A 37 -5.12 13.81 4.83
N ARG A 38 -5.41 15.11 4.91
CA ARG A 38 -6.81 15.59 4.95
C ARG A 38 -7.53 15.32 3.64
N ALA A 39 -6.88 15.59 2.51
CA ALA A 39 -7.41 15.27 1.18
C ALA A 39 -7.63 13.76 1.01
N PHE A 40 -6.66 12.95 1.48
CA PHE A 40 -6.77 11.50 1.48
C PHE A 40 -7.98 11.00 2.28
N VAL A 41 -8.16 11.48 3.52
CA VAL A 41 -9.30 11.07 4.38
C VAL A 41 -10.63 11.46 3.74
N ARG A 42 -10.76 12.68 3.23
CA ARG A 42 -12.00 13.11 2.56
C ARG A 42 -12.33 12.26 1.34
N THR A 43 -11.32 11.97 0.52
CA THR A 43 -11.49 11.23 -0.74
C THR A 43 -11.73 9.74 -0.51
N HIS A 44 -10.88 9.08 0.29
CA HIS A 44 -10.83 7.62 0.38
C HIS A 44 -11.51 7.05 1.62
N VAL A 45 -11.73 7.85 2.66
CA VAL A 45 -12.41 7.41 3.89
C VAL A 45 -13.85 7.90 3.95
N MET A 46 -14.09 9.18 3.65
CA MET A 46 -15.43 9.77 3.73
C MET A 46 -16.21 9.67 2.42
N GLY A 47 -15.52 9.63 1.28
CA GLY A 47 -16.15 9.68 -0.04
C GLY A 47 -16.71 11.06 -0.40
N GLU A 48 -16.18 12.11 0.23
CA GLU A 48 -16.61 13.51 0.08
C GLU A 48 -15.40 14.40 -0.27
N PRO A 49 -14.80 14.24 -1.48
CA PRO A 49 -13.66 15.04 -1.88
C PRO A 49 -14.03 16.52 -2.03
N TYR A 50 -13.11 17.40 -1.66
CA TYR A 50 -13.21 18.84 -1.88
C TYR A 50 -12.48 19.23 -3.18
N GLU A 51 -12.80 20.42 -3.70
CA GLU A 51 -12.04 21.01 -4.81
C GLU A 51 -10.55 21.12 -4.43
N GLY A 52 -9.66 20.64 -5.32
CA GLY A 52 -8.22 20.59 -5.08
C GLY A 52 -7.70 19.28 -4.47
N ASP A 53 -8.57 18.40 -3.96
CA ASP A 53 -8.11 17.14 -3.34
C ASP A 53 -7.48 16.19 -4.37
N ALA A 54 -8.03 16.13 -5.59
CA ALA A 54 -7.50 15.29 -6.65
C ALA A 54 -6.10 15.75 -7.09
N GLU A 55 -5.91 17.06 -7.24
CA GLU A 55 -4.63 17.68 -7.59
C GLU A 55 -3.60 17.45 -6.47
N ALA A 56 -3.99 17.68 -5.21
CA ALA A 56 -3.11 17.47 -4.07
C ALA A 56 -2.63 16.01 -3.94
N LEU A 57 -3.51 15.04 -4.21
CA LEU A 57 -3.15 13.62 -4.22
C LEU A 57 -2.35 13.24 -5.47
N ALA A 58 -2.56 13.91 -6.60
CA ALA A 58 -1.77 13.68 -7.82
C ALA A 58 -0.29 14.09 -7.64
N GLU A 59 0.00 15.07 -6.80
CA GLU A 59 1.39 15.45 -6.45
C GLU A 59 2.17 14.36 -5.69
N LEU A 60 1.47 13.40 -5.09
CA LEU A 60 2.10 12.25 -4.42
C LEU A 60 2.51 11.15 -5.40
N ARG A 61 2.12 11.27 -6.67
CA ARG A 61 2.49 10.29 -7.70
C ARG A 61 3.97 10.42 -8.05
N PRO A 62 4.66 9.30 -8.30
CA PRO A 62 6.03 9.34 -8.78
C PRO A 62 6.11 10.05 -10.14
N GLY A 63 7.12 10.92 -10.29
CA GLY A 63 7.28 11.78 -11.47
C GLY A 63 7.69 11.07 -12.77
N ASP A 64 7.78 9.74 -12.77
CA ASP A 64 8.14 8.93 -13.93
C ASP A 64 6.93 8.56 -14.82
N GLY A 65 5.72 8.99 -14.45
CA GLY A 65 4.49 8.74 -15.19
C GLY A 65 4.06 7.26 -15.19
N SER A 66 4.69 6.41 -14.38
CA SER A 66 4.37 4.98 -14.28
C SER A 66 3.18 4.72 -13.34
N GLY A 67 1.99 5.11 -13.80
CA GLY A 67 0.71 4.71 -13.22
C GLY A 67 0.10 5.66 -12.19
N ASP A 68 -1.13 5.33 -11.79
CA ASP A 68 -1.98 6.17 -10.92
C ASP A 68 -1.74 6.00 -9.42
N GLY A 69 -0.87 5.08 -9.02
CA GLY A 69 -0.56 4.78 -7.62
C GLY A 69 0.29 5.87 -6.97
N PHE A 70 0.03 6.14 -5.69
CA PHE A 70 0.81 7.08 -4.88
C PHE A 70 1.11 6.49 -3.51
N ALA A 71 2.09 7.07 -2.81
CA ALA A 71 2.38 6.74 -1.43
C ALA A 71 2.31 8.01 -0.58
N LEU A 72 1.53 7.96 0.50
CA LEU A 72 1.42 9.01 1.49
C LEU A 72 2.24 8.61 2.72
N TYR A 73 3.25 9.41 3.05
CA TYR A 73 4.08 9.26 4.24
C TYR A 73 3.64 10.28 5.28
N VAL A 74 3.24 9.79 6.46
CA VAL A 74 2.75 10.62 7.57
C VAL A 74 3.39 10.16 8.87
N ARG A 75 3.30 11.00 9.91
CA ARG A 75 3.77 10.61 11.24
C ARG A 75 2.87 9.54 11.85
N ALA A 76 3.50 8.56 12.48
CA ALA A 76 2.80 7.55 13.25
C ALA A 76 2.76 7.93 14.73
N ARG A 77 1.76 7.42 15.47
CA ARG A 77 1.59 7.68 16.91
C ARG A 77 2.65 7.01 17.79
N ALA A 78 3.10 5.82 17.40
CA ALA A 78 3.95 4.95 18.21
C ALA A 78 5.20 4.44 17.46
N PHE A 79 5.37 4.86 16.22
CA PHE A 79 6.44 4.44 15.31
C PHE A 79 7.01 5.69 14.62
N HIS A 80 8.12 5.54 13.90
CA HIS A 80 8.78 6.68 13.25
C HIS A 80 7.87 7.31 12.18
N GLY A 81 7.24 6.46 11.36
CA GLY A 81 6.35 6.88 10.28
C GLY A 81 5.25 5.86 10.02
N ALA A 82 4.22 6.31 9.32
CA ALA A 82 3.16 5.51 8.76
C ALA A 82 3.05 5.78 7.26
N VAL A 83 2.78 4.73 6.50
CA VAL A 83 2.72 4.78 5.05
C VAL A 83 1.38 4.21 4.58
N ILE A 84 0.72 4.95 3.71
CA ILE A 84 -0.52 4.53 3.04
C ILE A 84 -0.30 4.60 1.53
N ALA A 85 -0.35 3.46 0.86
CA ALA A 85 -0.14 3.37 -0.58
C ALA A 85 -1.26 2.55 -1.24
N PRO A 86 -2.33 3.20 -1.72
CA PRO A 86 -3.32 2.55 -2.58
C PRO A 86 -2.65 2.06 -3.87
N THR A 87 -2.97 0.83 -4.29
CA THR A 87 -2.45 0.27 -5.53
C THR A 87 -3.47 0.44 -6.66
N HIS A 88 -3.00 0.33 -7.90
CA HIS A 88 -3.84 0.49 -9.10
C HIS A 88 -4.93 -0.58 -9.24
N ASP A 89 -4.74 -1.75 -8.64
CA ASP A 89 -5.63 -2.91 -8.73
C ASP A 89 -6.65 -2.99 -7.58
N GLY A 90 -6.84 -1.90 -6.83
CA GLY A 90 -7.81 -1.81 -5.73
C GLY A 90 -7.36 -2.48 -4.43
N ALA A 91 -6.12 -2.94 -4.37
CA ALA A 91 -5.45 -3.29 -3.12
C ALA A 91 -4.85 -2.03 -2.46
N ALA A 92 -4.24 -2.23 -1.30
CA ALA A 92 -3.44 -1.20 -0.65
C ALA A 92 -2.28 -1.83 0.09
N VAL A 93 -1.17 -1.11 0.10
CA VAL A 93 -0.05 -1.37 1.00
C VAL A 93 -0.14 -0.40 2.17
N LEU A 94 -0.16 -0.95 3.38
CA LEU A 94 -0.18 -0.19 4.63
C LEU A 94 1.08 -0.55 5.42
N GLY A 95 1.74 0.45 6.00
CA GLY A 95 2.97 0.17 6.73
C GLY A 95 3.35 1.15 7.81
N LEU A 96 4.30 0.72 8.63
CA LEU A 96 4.87 1.49 9.73
C LEU A 96 6.40 1.36 9.67
N SER A 97 7.08 2.46 9.95
CA SER A 97 8.54 2.54 9.91
C SER A 97 9.09 2.52 11.32
N ILE A 98 10.11 1.69 11.58
CA ILE A 98 10.81 1.61 12.85
C ILE A 98 12.16 2.30 12.70
N ASP A 99 12.51 3.22 13.59
CA ASP A 99 13.85 3.78 13.65
C ASP A 99 14.87 2.66 13.93
N ASP A 100 15.87 2.50 13.06
CA ASP A 100 16.95 1.52 13.23
C ASP A 100 18.35 2.13 13.02
N PRO A 101 18.75 3.14 13.82
CA PRO A 101 20.05 3.82 13.66
C PRO A 101 21.26 2.89 13.63
N ASP A 102 21.17 1.73 14.29
CA ASP A 102 22.30 0.85 14.57
C ASP A 102 22.19 -0.53 13.90
N GLY A 103 21.18 -0.78 13.06
CA GLY A 103 20.97 -2.10 12.42
C GLY A 103 20.76 -3.21 13.46
N SER A 104 20.02 -2.92 14.53
CA SER A 104 19.98 -3.76 15.72
C SER A 104 19.18 -5.04 15.49
N PRO A 105 19.66 -6.22 15.96
CA PRO A 105 18.87 -7.46 15.94
C PRO A 105 17.50 -7.31 16.64
N ARG A 106 17.39 -6.41 17.63
CA ARG A 106 16.12 -6.11 18.32
C ARG A 106 15.11 -5.41 17.41
N THR A 107 15.57 -4.59 16.48
CA THR A 107 14.72 -3.92 15.49
C THR A 107 14.10 -4.96 14.57
N ARG A 108 14.89 -5.93 14.09
CA ARG A 108 14.39 -7.02 13.25
C ARG A 108 13.34 -7.89 13.96
N ASP A 109 13.54 -8.21 15.24
CA ASP A 109 12.53 -8.93 16.03
C ASP A 109 11.27 -8.10 16.27
N THR A 110 11.42 -6.78 16.42
CA THR A 110 10.30 -5.85 16.55
C THR A 110 9.51 -5.76 15.24
N ALA A 111 10.19 -5.67 14.10
CA ALA A 111 9.57 -5.72 12.77
C ALA A 111 8.81 -7.02 12.55
N ARG A 112 9.36 -8.17 12.94
CA ARG A 112 8.66 -9.46 12.82
C ARG A 112 7.36 -9.48 13.63
N ARG A 113 7.40 -9.02 14.89
CA ARG A 113 6.18 -8.92 15.73
C ARG A 113 5.18 -7.92 15.17
N LEU A 114 5.65 -6.78 14.66
CA LEU A 114 4.81 -5.75 14.06
C LEU A 114 4.13 -6.26 12.80
N LEU A 115 4.86 -6.97 11.94
CA LEU A 115 4.35 -7.60 10.73
C LEU A 115 3.22 -8.57 11.05
N ASP A 116 3.43 -9.47 12.00
CA ASP A 116 2.40 -10.43 12.41
C ASP A 116 1.17 -9.74 13.02
N ARG A 117 1.38 -8.65 13.79
CA ARG A 117 0.28 -7.85 14.33
C ARG A 117 -0.52 -7.19 13.21
N LEU A 118 0.13 -6.45 12.31
CA LEU A 118 -0.54 -5.76 11.21
C LEU A 118 -1.27 -6.74 10.29
N ARG A 119 -0.66 -7.89 10.00
CA ARG A 119 -1.32 -8.94 9.19
C ARG A 119 -2.60 -9.44 9.81
N ARG A 120 -2.60 -9.71 11.12
CA ARG A 120 -3.82 -10.10 11.84
C ARG A 120 -4.83 -8.95 11.89
N GLU A 121 -4.37 -7.74 12.15
CA GLU A 121 -5.20 -6.56 12.31
C GLU A 121 -5.98 -6.22 11.04
N PHE A 122 -5.34 -6.31 9.87
CA PHE A 122 -5.95 -5.98 8.58
C PHE A 122 -6.34 -7.22 7.76
N SER A 123 -6.31 -8.41 8.37
CA SER A 123 -6.53 -9.69 7.68
C SER A 123 -5.69 -9.83 6.39
N ALA A 124 -4.48 -9.28 6.41
CA ALA A 124 -3.61 -9.22 5.27
C ALA A 124 -2.91 -10.57 5.05
N PRO A 125 -3.02 -11.18 3.85
CA PRO A 125 -2.45 -12.49 3.57
C PRO A 125 -0.91 -12.46 3.54
N ALA A 126 -0.30 -11.31 3.22
CA ALA A 126 1.14 -11.15 3.11
C ALA A 126 1.66 -9.92 3.86
N GLY A 127 2.92 -10.00 4.27
CA GLY A 127 3.68 -8.87 4.79
C GLY A 127 5.16 -8.96 4.40
N ILE A 128 5.81 -7.81 4.28
CA ILE A 128 7.25 -7.67 4.03
C ILE A 128 7.88 -6.65 5.00
N ALA A 129 9.18 -6.76 5.23
CA ALA A 129 9.95 -5.69 5.88
C ALA A 129 11.36 -5.57 5.30
N GLY A 130 11.89 -4.36 5.22
CA GLY A 130 13.21 -4.06 4.68
C GLY A 130 13.69 -2.66 5.05
N VAL A 131 15.00 -2.43 4.93
CA VAL A 131 15.61 -1.14 5.26
C VAL A 131 15.37 -0.16 4.13
N GLU A 132 14.88 1.04 4.47
CA GLU A 132 14.57 2.13 3.52
C GLU A 132 13.77 1.61 2.32
N LEU A 133 12.79 0.76 2.60
CA LEU A 133 12.06 0.02 1.59
C LEU A 133 10.90 0.88 1.11
N PRO A 134 10.86 1.28 -0.18
CA PRO A 134 9.68 1.95 -0.71
C PRO A 134 8.47 1.01 -0.68
N PRO A 135 7.24 1.52 -0.44
CA PRO A 135 6.05 0.69 -0.47
C PRO A 135 5.84 0.15 -1.89
N PRO A 136 5.68 -1.18 -2.08
CA PRO A 136 5.38 -1.72 -3.39
C PRO A 136 4.04 -1.20 -3.91
N ARG A 137 4.01 -0.79 -5.17
CA ARG A 137 2.84 -0.22 -5.86
C ARG A 137 2.11 -1.25 -6.71
N THR A 138 2.79 -2.35 -7.01
CA THR A 138 2.24 -3.48 -7.77
C THR A 138 2.50 -4.78 -7.04
N ARG A 139 1.74 -5.81 -7.42
CA ARG A 139 1.98 -7.16 -6.93
C ARG A 139 3.33 -7.71 -7.39
N THR A 140 3.75 -7.39 -8.61
CA THR A 140 5.06 -7.80 -9.13
C THR A 140 6.18 -7.20 -8.28
N GLU A 141 6.13 -5.89 -8.02
CA GLU A 141 7.07 -5.23 -7.11
C GLU A 141 7.06 -5.94 -5.74
N TRP A 142 5.88 -6.23 -5.17
CA TRP A 142 5.77 -6.94 -3.89
C TRP A 142 6.47 -8.32 -3.87
N GLU A 143 6.34 -9.09 -4.96
CA GLU A 143 6.88 -10.45 -5.05
C GLU A 143 8.38 -10.47 -5.33
N GLU A 144 8.88 -9.52 -6.13
CA GLU A 144 10.26 -9.49 -6.61
C GLU A 144 11.21 -8.68 -5.71
N GLU A 145 10.70 -7.76 -4.89
CA GLU A 145 11.53 -6.88 -4.07
C GLU A 145 12.47 -7.69 -3.13
N PRO A 146 13.78 -7.40 -3.09
CA PRO A 146 14.68 -7.96 -2.09
C PRO A 146 14.36 -7.38 -0.71
N VAL A 147 13.90 -8.23 0.21
CA VAL A 147 13.45 -7.82 1.55
C VAL A 147 14.10 -8.65 2.65
N GLU A 148 14.21 -8.08 3.84
CA GLU A 148 14.77 -8.78 5.00
C GLU A 148 13.83 -9.83 5.59
N LEU A 149 12.52 -9.56 5.52
CA LEU A 149 11.46 -10.44 5.99
C LEU A 149 10.35 -10.48 4.95
N ARG A 150 9.87 -11.69 4.66
CA ARG A 150 8.69 -11.93 3.84
C ARG A 150 7.86 -13.02 4.49
N VAL A 151 6.58 -12.77 4.71
CA VAL A 151 5.66 -13.73 5.34
C VAL A 151 4.35 -13.78 4.57
N GLY A 152 3.85 -14.99 4.34
CA GLY A 152 2.64 -15.22 3.57
C GLY A 152 2.84 -14.99 2.06
N ARG A 153 1.73 -14.95 1.31
CA ARG A 153 1.72 -14.75 -0.14
C ARG A 153 0.50 -13.94 -0.54
N VAL A 154 0.65 -13.06 -1.52
CA VAL A 154 -0.49 -12.35 -2.12
C VAL A 154 -1.28 -13.37 -2.96
N PRO A 155 -2.60 -13.54 -2.74
CA PRO A 155 -3.42 -14.43 -3.55
C PRO A 155 -3.42 -14.01 -5.01
N PRO A 156 -3.62 -14.94 -5.97
CA PRO A 156 -3.94 -14.58 -7.35
C PRO A 156 -5.10 -13.57 -7.37
N GLY A 157 -4.89 -12.42 -8.01
CA GLY A 157 -5.95 -11.44 -8.24
C GLY A 157 -7.11 -12.05 -9.03
N PRO A 158 -8.30 -11.41 -9.05
CA PRO A 158 -9.40 -11.89 -9.86
C PRO A 158 -8.95 -12.05 -11.31
N VAL A 159 -9.05 -13.26 -11.84
CA VAL A 159 -8.83 -13.52 -13.26
C VAL A 159 -10.00 -12.85 -13.97
N HIS A 160 -9.77 -11.69 -14.60
CA HIS A 160 -10.76 -11.18 -15.55
C HIS A 160 -10.91 -12.28 -16.62
N PRO A 161 -12.13 -12.84 -16.82
CA PRO A 161 -12.31 -13.82 -17.88
C PRO A 161 -11.89 -13.14 -19.17
N ALA A 162 -10.91 -13.73 -19.87
CA ALA A 162 -10.51 -13.29 -21.18
C ALA A 162 -11.80 -13.10 -22.00
N GLY A 163 -12.04 -11.87 -22.48
CA GLY A 163 -13.19 -11.56 -23.32
C GLY A 163 -13.29 -12.62 -24.44
N PRO A 164 -14.52 -12.96 -24.87
CA PRO A 164 -14.73 -14.09 -25.76
C PRO A 164 -13.80 -13.94 -26.97
N ARG A 165 -12.88 -14.90 -27.14
CA ARG A 165 -12.12 -15.06 -28.37
C ARG A 165 -13.17 -15.18 -29.47
N GLY A 166 -13.27 -14.14 -30.30
CA GLY A 166 -14.19 -14.11 -31.42
C GLY A 166 -14.06 -15.41 -32.19
N GLN A 167 -15.17 -16.14 -32.29
CA GLN A 167 -15.32 -17.22 -33.24
C GLN A 167 -15.23 -16.60 -34.63
N GLY A 168 -14.02 -16.60 -35.21
CA GLY A 168 -13.82 -16.38 -36.63
C GLY A 168 -14.21 -17.65 -37.38
N GLY A 169 -15.51 -17.82 -37.60
CA GLY A 169 -16.07 -18.96 -38.33
C GLY A 169 -17.29 -18.56 -39.15
N SER A 170 -17.06 -18.12 -40.38
CA SER A 170 -17.99 -18.28 -41.52
C SER A 170 -17.15 -17.97 -42.77
N GLY A 171 -16.83 -18.94 -43.62
CA GLY A 171 -17.81 -19.59 -44.48
C GLY A 171 -17.69 -18.94 -45.86
N ARG A 172 -16.83 -19.51 -46.72
CA ARG A 172 -16.82 -19.18 -48.15
C ARG A 172 -18.03 -19.87 -48.78
N ASP A 173 -19.07 -19.09 -49.02
CA ASP A 173 -19.95 -19.25 -50.18
C ASP A 173 -19.43 -18.23 -51.21
N GLY A 174 -19.16 -18.48 -52.49
CA GLY A 174 -19.76 -19.42 -53.41
C GLY A 174 -20.26 -18.61 -54.61
N GLU A 175 -19.36 -18.27 -55.55
CA GLU A 175 -19.65 -18.09 -56.99
C GLU A 175 -18.34 -18.15 -57.79
#